data_AF-A0A1I2AFM5-F1
#
_entry.id   AF-A0A1I2AFM5-F1
#
_cell.length_a   1.000
_cell.length_b   1.000
_cell.length_c   1.000
_cell.angle_alpha   90.00
_cell.angle_beta   90.00
_cell.angle_gamma   90.00
#
_symmetry.space_group_name_H-M   'P 1'
#
loop_
_entity.id
_entity.type
_entity.pdbx_description
1 polymer ?
#
loop_
_entity_poly.entity_id
_entity_poly.type
_entity_poly.pdbx_seq_one_letter_code
_entity_poly.pdbx_strand_id
1 'polypeptide(L)'
;MRTRVAAAQVIAALASIGAAAVHATVAVDHWSSWWGYGLQFVLAAIAQLGWGITALLRDNRALLGIGVAMQAVLIGAWVVTRTLGQPIGPAAGVAEPVGLSGTLTVLLEVIAVVGALGALTVKRGTPGTRGRYIGGVGAGGLVVLAATSVAVLTAMGGGHHGSGGHHGSETGHHQDPKNETSHHETSEHHEPAPPAPDTGSASTSPAPSTAHEDDHSHQHG
;
A
#
# COMPACT_ATOMS: atom_id res chain seq x y z
N MET A 1 -42.76 -3.47 -21.11
CA MET A 1 -42.09 -4.78 -20.95
C MET A 1 -40.74 -4.56 -20.27
N ARG A 2 -40.48 -5.11 -19.08
CA ARG A 2 -39.14 -5.05 -18.48
C ARG A 2 -38.28 -6.15 -19.13
N THR A 3 -37.31 -5.76 -19.96
CA THR A 3 -36.25 -6.66 -20.41
C THR A 3 -35.50 -7.15 -19.18
N ARG A 4 -35.67 -8.43 -18.83
CA ARG A 4 -34.92 -9.01 -17.70
C ARG A 4 -33.49 -9.20 -18.15
N VAL A 5 -32.56 -8.57 -17.43
CA VAL A 5 -31.12 -8.74 -17.61
C VAL A 5 -30.73 -10.18 -17.28
N ALA A 6 -29.86 -10.80 -18.06
CA ALA A 6 -29.45 -12.18 -17.82
C ALA A 6 -28.67 -12.31 -16.49
N ALA A 7 -28.79 -13.44 -15.79
CA ALA A 7 -28.05 -13.68 -14.54
C ALA A 7 -26.52 -13.54 -14.74
N ALA A 8 -26.00 -14.03 -15.88
CA ALA A 8 -24.59 -13.88 -16.25
C ALA A 8 -24.17 -12.41 -16.42
N GLN A 9 -25.05 -11.56 -16.96
CA GLN A 9 -24.80 -10.12 -17.08
C GLN A 9 -24.84 -9.42 -15.72
N VAL A 10 -25.74 -9.84 -14.82
CA VAL A 10 -25.77 -9.33 -13.44
C VAL A 10 -24.48 -9.68 -12.71
N ILE A 11 -24.04 -10.93 -12.78
CA ILE A 11 -22.78 -11.38 -12.17
C ILE A 11 -21.60 -10.61 -12.76
N ALA A 12 -21.57 -10.42 -14.09
CA ALA A 12 -20.51 -9.68 -14.75
C ALA A 12 -20.43 -8.22 -14.28
N ALA A 13 -21.59 -7.57 -14.17
CA ALA A 13 -21.68 -6.19 -13.71
C ALA A 13 -21.25 -6.06 -12.24
N LEU A 14 -21.69 -6.98 -11.37
CA LEU A 14 -21.25 -7.00 -9.97
C LEU A 14 -19.75 -7.23 -9.85
N ALA A 15 -19.17 -8.12 -10.66
CA ALA A 15 -17.73 -8.38 -10.64
C ALA A 15 -16.93 -7.15 -11.09
N SER A 16 -17.39 -6.43 -12.12
CA SER A 16 -16.80 -5.16 -12.55
C SER A 16 -16.88 -4.08 -11.47
N ILE A 17 -18.02 -3.97 -10.78
CA ILE A 17 -18.18 -3.02 -9.66
C ILE A 17 -17.25 -3.41 -8.49
N GLY A 18 -17.10 -4.71 -8.22
CA GLY A 18 -16.14 -5.20 -7.24
C GLY A 18 -14.71 -4.83 -7.57
N ALA A 19 -14.28 -5.07 -8.82
CA ALA A 19 -12.96 -4.68 -9.30
C ALA A 19 -12.73 -3.16 -9.20
N ALA A 20 -13.76 -2.36 -9.53
CA ALA A 20 -13.71 -0.90 -9.40
C ALA A 20 -13.43 -0.46 -7.95
N ALA A 21 -14.05 -1.11 -6.97
CA ALA A 21 -13.81 -0.82 -5.55
C ALA A 21 -12.35 -1.12 -5.17
N VAL A 22 -11.80 -2.26 -5.62
CA VAL A 22 -10.40 -2.60 -5.33
C VAL A 22 -9.44 -1.62 -6.00
N HIS A 23 -9.65 -1.28 -7.26
CA HIS A 23 -8.85 -0.27 -7.96
C HIS A 23 -8.88 1.09 -7.26
N ALA A 24 -10.05 1.53 -6.79
CA ALA A 24 -10.16 2.78 -6.03
C ALA A 24 -9.36 2.72 -4.71
N THR A 25 -9.36 1.59 -4.01
CA THR A 25 -8.54 1.41 -2.80
C THR A 25 -7.04 1.42 -3.12
N VAL A 26 -6.61 0.66 -4.12
CA VAL A 26 -5.20 0.53 -4.54
C VAL A 26 -4.65 1.86 -5.09
N ALA A 27 -5.51 2.69 -5.68
CA ALA A 27 -5.13 4.00 -6.20
C ALA A 27 -4.48 4.90 -5.15
N VAL A 28 -4.88 4.83 -3.88
CA VAL A 28 -4.37 5.70 -2.80
C VAL A 28 -2.86 5.49 -2.62
N ASP A 29 -2.43 4.24 -2.45
CA ASP A 29 -1.02 3.90 -2.27
C ASP A 29 -0.21 4.27 -3.51
N HIS A 30 -0.74 3.97 -4.70
CA HIS A 30 -0.07 4.27 -5.96
C HIS A 30 0.02 5.77 -6.23
N TRP A 31 -0.94 6.57 -5.79
CA TRP A 31 -0.90 8.02 -5.93
C TRP A 31 0.24 8.64 -5.13
N SER A 32 0.49 8.12 -3.92
CA SER A 32 1.55 8.62 -3.05
C SER A 32 2.96 8.28 -3.56
N SER A 33 3.12 7.15 -4.26
CA SER A 33 4.40 6.80 -4.89
C SER A 33 4.64 7.61 -6.17
N TRP A 34 3.66 7.68 -7.06
CA TRP A 34 3.70 8.53 -8.25
C TRP A 34 2.28 8.76 -8.78
N TRP A 35 1.88 10.02 -8.93
CA TRP A 35 0.51 10.41 -9.30
C TRP A 35 -0.02 9.69 -10.55
N GLY A 36 0.83 9.38 -11.54
CA GLY A 36 0.42 8.70 -12.76
C GLY A 36 0.03 7.23 -12.55
N TYR A 37 0.62 6.54 -11.58
CA TYR A 37 0.19 5.20 -11.20
C TYR A 37 -1.20 5.27 -10.55
N GLY A 38 -1.39 6.19 -9.61
CA GLY A 38 -2.69 6.41 -8.98
C GLY A 38 -3.78 6.79 -10.00
N LEU A 39 -3.47 7.67 -10.95
CA LEU A 39 -4.41 8.10 -11.99
C LEU A 39 -4.91 6.93 -12.84
N GLN A 40 -4.04 6.01 -13.23
CA GLN A 40 -4.44 4.82 -13.99
C GLN A 40 -5.48 3.99 -13.23
N PHE A 41 -5.27 3.77 -11.93
CA PHE A 41 -6.23 3.03 -11.10
C PHE A 41 -7.55 3.78 -10.92
N VAL A 42 -7.52 5.11 -10.76
CA VAL A 42 -8.75 5.93 -10.70
C VAL A 42 -9.54 5.84 -12.00
N LEU A 43 -8.87 5.94 -13.16
CA LEU A 43 -9.52 5.83 -14.46
C LEU A 43 -10.14 4.43 -14.65
N ALA A 44 -9.41 3.38 -14.27
CA ALA A 44 -9.92 2.01 -14.30
C ALA A 44 -11.15 1.85 -13.40
N ALA A 45 -11.11 2.36 -12.17
CA ALA A 45 -12.22 2.31 -11.23
C ALA A 45 -13.48 3.02 -11.78
N ILE A 46 -13.33 4.22 -12.34
CA ILE A 46 -14.46 4.97 -12.93
C ILE A 46 -15.04 4.21 -14.13
N ALA A 47 -14.19 3.71 -15.01
CA ALA A 47 -14.62 2.96 -16.19
C ALA A 47 -15.38 1.68 -15.80
N GLN A 48 -14.84 0.91 -14.85
CA GLN A 48 -15.42 -0.33 -14.35
C GLN A 48 -16.74 -0.11 -13.60
N LEU A 49 -16.83 0.95 -12.79
CA LEU A 49 -18.05 1.33 -12.09
C LEU A 49 -19.13 1.77 -13.09
N GLY A 50 -18.77 2.67 -14.01
CA GLY A 50 -19.68 3.18 -15.03
C GLY A 50 -20.21 2.07 -15.94
N TRP A 51 -19.33 1.15 -16.38
CA TRP A 51 -19.75 0.00 -17.16
C TRP A 51 -20.64 -0.95 -16.36
N GLY A 52 -20.27 -1.29 -15.12
CA GLY A 52 -21.07 -2.19 -14.28
C GLY A 52 -22.47 -1.65 -14.04
N ILE A 53 -22.61 -0.37 -13.69
CA ILE A 53 -23.92 0.28 -13.51
C ILE A 53 -24.72 0.26 -14.82
N THR A 54 -24.12 0.68 -15.94
CA THR A 54 -24.84 0.73 -17.22
C THR A 54 -25.24 -0.67 -17.72
N ALA A 55 -24.42 -1.69 -17.47
CA ALA A 55 -24.74 -3.09 -17.77
C ALA A 55 -25.89 -3.63 -16.92
N LEU A 56 -26.08 -3.18 -15.68
CA LEU A 56 -27.28 -3.53 -14.89
C LEU A 56 -28.55 -2.86 -15.43
N LEU A 57 -28.42 -1.68 -16.02
CA LEU A 57 -29.55 -0.85 -16.44
C LEU A 57 -29.98 -1.10 -17.89
N ARG A 58 -29.10 -1.66 -18.74
CA ARG A 58 -29.33 -1.77 -20.19
C ARG A 58 -29.03 -3.17 -20.73
N ASP A 59 -30.01 -3.73 -21.43
CA ASP A 59 -29.83 -4.93 -22.27
C ASP A 59 -29.31 -4.53 -23.67
N ASN A 60 -28.03 -4.14 -23.73
CA ASN A 60 -27.36 -3.75 -24.96
C ASN A 60 -26.14 -4.62 -25.24
N ARG A 61 -26.19 -5.40 -26.33
CA ARG A 61 -25.09 -6.30 -26.72
C ARG A 61 -23.80 -5.56 -27.07
N ALA A 62 -23.88 -4.37 -27.66
CA ALA A 62 -22.70 -3.56 -27.94
C ALA A 62 -22.03 -3.09 -26.63
N LEU A 63 -22.84 -2.74 -25.63
CA LEU A 63 -22.34 -2.38 -24.29
C LEU A 63 -21.61 -3.56 -23.62
N LEU A 64 -22.12 -4.79 -23.77
CA LEU A 64 -21.43 -5.98 -23.26
C LEU A 64 -20.09 -6.21 -23.97
N GLY A 65 -20.02 -6.02 -25.30
CA GLY A 65 -18.78 -6.10 -26.06
C GLY A 65 -17.74 -5.07 -25.64
N ILE A 66 -18.16 -3.82 -25.42
CA ILE A 66 -17.31 -2.75 -24.88
C ILE A 66 -16.75 -3.14 -23.51
N GLY A 67 -17.58 -3.74 -22.65
CA GLY A 67 -17.17 -4.26 -21.35
C GLY A 67 -16.09 -5.32 -21.43
N VAL A 68 -16.30 -6.31 -22.29
CA VAL A 68 -15.30 -7.38 -22.52
C VAL A 68 -13.96 -6.79 -22.95
N ALA A 69 -13.97 -5.85 -23.90
CA ALA A 69 -12.75 -5.20 -24.37
C ALA A 69 -12.06 -4.40 -23.26
N MET A 70 -12.82 -3.62 -22.49
CA MET A 70 -12.31 -2.83 -21.37
C MET A 70 -11.66 -3.72 -20.31
N GLN A 71 -12.32 -4.79 -19.88
CA GLN A 71 -11.78 -5.72 -18.89
C GLN A 71 -10.51 -6.42 -19.42
N ALA A 72 -10.51 -6.82 -20.70
CA ALA A 72 -9.32 -7.43 -21.32
C ALA A 72 -8.12 -6.48 -21.35
N VAL A 73 -8.34 -5.18 -21.58
CA VAL A 73 -7.29 -4.16 -21.52
C VAL A 73 -6.71 -4.04 -20.10
N LEU A 74 -7.55 -4.05 -19.06
CA LEU A 74 -7.09 -3.96 -17.66
C LEU A 74 -6.31 -5.20 -17.23
N ILE A 75 -6.80 -6.40 -17.57
CA ILE A 75 -6.08 -7.65 -17.36
C ILE A 75 -4.73 -7.63 -18.08
N GLY A 76 -4.72 -7.19 -19.35
CA GLY A 76 -3.50 -7.06 -20.15
C GLY A 76 -2.50 -6.09 -19.51
N ALA A 77 -2.98 -4.94 -19.04
CA ALA A 77 -2.14 -3.98 -18.33
C ALA A 77 -1.53 -4.60 -17.06
N TRP A 78 -2.31 -5.33 -16.25
CA TRP A 78 -1.79 -6.04 -15.09
C TRP A 78 -0.72 -7.08 -15.45
N VAL A 79 -0.93 -7.87 -16.52
CA VAL A 79 0.06 -8.85 -16.99
C VAL A 79 1.35 -8.15 -17.42
N VAL A 80 1.24 -7.03 -18.15
CA VAL A 80 2.41 -6.24 -18.56
C VAL A 80 3.21 -5.78 -17.35
N THR A 81 2.58 -5.23 -16.31
CA THR A 81 3.34 -4.75 -15.16
C THR A 81 4.02 -5.87 -14.37
N ARG A 82 3.50 -7.10 -14.44
CA ARG A 82 4.08 -8.28 -13.79
C ARG A 82 5.21 -8.93 -14.59
N THR A 83 5.29 -8.68 -15.88
CA THR A 83 6.23 -9.36 -16.79
C THR A 83 7.30 -8.42 -17.33
N LEU A 84 6.91 -7.21 -17.71
CA LEU A 84 7.76 -6.18 -18.31
C LEU A 84 7.97 -4.98 -17.40
N GLY A 85 7.22 -4.90 -16.29
CA GLY A 85 7.20 -3.74 -15.40
C GLY A 85 6.28 -2.62 -15.89
N GLN A 86 6.25 -1.53 -15.14
CA GLN A 86 5.49 -0.34 -15.54
C GLN A 86 6.06 0.24 -16.84
N PRO A 87 5.23 0.65 -17.82
CA PRO A 87 5.73 1.22 -19.07
C PRO A 87 6.28 2.64 -18.90
N ILE A 88 5.80 3.37 -17.90
CA ILE A 88 6.11 4.78 -17.64
C ILE A 88 6.18 4.95 -16.13
N GLY A 89 7.07 5.84 -15.66
CA GLY A 89 7.15 6.23 -14.25
C GLY A 89 8.47 5.87 -13.59
N PRO A 90 8.64 6.19 -12.29
CA PRO A 90 9.92 6.01 -11.58
C PRO A 90 10.43 4.57 -11.50
N ALA A 91 9.55 3.58 -11.68
CA ALA A 91 9.86 2.16 -11.64
C ALA A 91 9.71 1.49 -13.02
N ALA A 92 9.84 2.26 -14.10
CA ALA A 92 9.65 1.74 -15.45
C ALA A 92 10.60 0.59 -15.77
N GLY A 93 10.08 -0.46 -16.41
CA GLY A 93 10.85 -1.66 -16.78
C GLY A 93 11.14 -2.62 -15.62
N VAL A 94 10.74 -2.30 -14.39
CA VAL A 94 10.91 -3.19 -13.23
C VAL A 94 9.61 -3.96 -12.99
N ALA A 95 9.66 -5.29 -13.13
CA ALA A 95 8.51 -6.16 -12.92
C ALA A 95 7.97 -6.05 -11.49
N GLU A 96 6.66 -5.83 -11.37
CA GLU A 96 6.00 -5.76 -10.07
C GLU A 96 5.72 -7.16 -9.50
N PRO A 97 5.83 -7.34 -8.18
CA PRO A 97 5.44 -8.59 -7.54
C PRO A 97 3.93 -8.87 -7.73
N VAL A 98 3.59 -10.15 -7.69
CA VAL A 98 2.22 -10.63 -7.71
C VAL A 98 1.64 -10.51 -6.29
N GLY A 99 0.82 -9.49 -6.07
CA GLY A 99 0.09 -9.27 -4.83
C GLY A 99 -1.31 -9.89 -4.87
N LEU A 100 -1.81 -10.31 -3.71
CA LEU A 100 -3.13 -10.94 -3.59
C LEU A 100 -4.29 -10.00 -4.01
N SER A 101 -4.23 -8.71 -3.65
CA SER A 101 -5.23 -7.72 -4.08
C SER A 101 -5.31 -7.61 -5.61
N GLY A 102 -4.15 -7.52 -6.28
CA GLY A 102 -4.05 -7.50 -7.73
C GLY A 102 -4.60 -8.78 -8.38
N THR A 103 -4.22 -9.95 -7.85
CA THR A 103 -4.69 -11.25 -8.36
C THR A 103 -6.21 -11.39 -8.22
N LEU A 104 -6.80 -11.02 -7.08
CA LEU A 104 -8.25 -11.06 -6.89
C LEU A 104 -8.98 -10.04 -7.77
N THR A 105 -8.35 -8.90 -8.06
CA THR A 105 -8.90 -7.91 -9.00
C THR A 105 -8.97 -8.51 -10.40
N VAL A 106 -7.89 -9.11 -10.90
CA VAL A 106 -7.88 -9.79 -12.20
C VAL A 106 -8.89 -10.94 -12.24
N LEU A 107 -9.07 -11.68 -11.14
CA LEU A 107 -10.10 -12.71 -11.05
C LEU A 107 -11.51 -12.12 -11.24
N LEU A 108 -11.82 -11.01 -10.59
CA LEU A 108 -13.10 -10.30 -10.78
C LEU A 108 -13.25 -9.82 -12.22
N GLU A 109 -12.19 -9.34 -12.85
CA GLU A 109 -12.19 -8.92 -14.25
C GLU A 109 -12.47 -10.09 -15.20
N VAL A 110 -11.86 -11.25 -14.96
CA VAL A 110 -12.12 -12.49 -15.70
C VAL A 110 -13.57 -12.95 -15.51
N ILE A 111 -14.11 -12.90 -14.29
CA ILE A 111 -15.53 -13.20 -14.03
C ILE A 111 -16.43 -12.26 -14.83
N ALA A 112 -16.09 -10.96 -14.89
CA ALA A 112 -16.82 -9.98 -15.69
C ALA A 112 -16.79 -10.32 -17.19
N VAL A 113 -15.63 -10.67 -17.73
CA VAL A 113 -15.48 -11.10 -19.14
C VAL A 113 -16.33 -12.33 -19.43
N VAL A 114 -16.19 -13.39 -18.62
CA VAL A 114 -16.91 -14.66 -18.82
C VAL A 114 -18.41 -14.46 -18.70
N GLY A 115 -18.87 -13.69 -17.71
CA GLY A 115 -20.30 -13.39 -17.54
C GLY A 115 -20.87 -12.55 -18.68
N ALA A 116 -20.13 -11.55 -19.19
CA ALA A 116 -20.56 -10.73 -20.32
C ALA A 116 -20.59 -11.54 -21.63
N LEU A 117 -19.60 -12.38 -21.89
CA LEU A 117 -19.59 -13.31 -23.03
C LEU A 117 -20.73 -14.33 -22.92
N GLY A 118 -20.97 -14.89 -21.73
CA GLY A 118 -22.09 -15.78 -21.47
C GLY A 118 -23.45 -15.10 -21.72
N ALA A 119 -23.60 -13.84 -21.32
CA ALA A 119 -24.81 -13.07 -21.63
C ALA A 119 -24.98 -12.81 -23.15
N LEU A 120 -23.88 -12.70 -23.90
CA LEU A 120 -23.93 -12.60 -25.35
C LEU A 120 -24.35 -13.92 -26.02
N THR A 121 -24.07 -15.09 -25.44
CA THR A 121 -24.43 -16.38 -26.06
C THR A 121 -25.86 -16.83 -25.77
N VAL A 122 -26.49 -16.34 -24.70
CA VAL A 122 -27.89 -16.67 -24.37
C VAL A 122 -28.84 -16.12 -25.44
N LYS A 123 -29.64 -17.00 -26.05
CA LYS A 123 -30.68 -16.61 -27.01
C LYS A 123 -31.77 -15.81 -26.30
N ARG A 124 -32.14 -14.66 -26.87
CA ARG A 124 -33.25 -13.83 -26.36
C ARG A 124 -34.53 -14.66 -26.34
N GLY A 125 -35.18 -14.75 -25.16
CA GLY A 125 -36.50 -15.36 -25.02
C GLY A 125 -36.54 -16.81 -24.49
N THR A 126 -35.41 -17.44 -24.14
CA THR A 126 -35.46 -18.74 -23.44
C THR A 126 -35.93 -18.53 -22.00
N PRO A 127 -37.12 -19.03 -21.58
CA PRO A 127 -37.61 -18.78 -20.23
C PRO A 127 -36.77 -19.59 -19.23
N GLY A 128 -35.89 -18.92 -18.49
CA GLY A 128 -35.29 -19.49 -17.29
C GLY A 128 -36.33 -19.54 -16.17
N THR A 129 -36.32 -20.61 -15.35
CA THR A 129 -37.16 -20.63 -14.15
C THR A 129 -36.67 -19.57 -13.17
N ARG A 130 -37.61 -18.86 -12.52
CA ARG A 130 -37.31 -17.81 -11.53
C ARG A 130 -36.33 -18.29 -10.44
N GLY A 131 -36.48 -19.54 -10.00
CA GLY A 131 -35.59 -20.16 -9.01
C GLY A 131 -34.14 -20.28 -9.47
N ARG A 132 -33.90 -20.71 -10.72
CA ARG A 132 -32.53 -20.79 -11.28
C ARG A 132 -31.89 -19.42 -11.41
N TYR A 133 -32.65 -18.42 -11.83
CA TYR A 133 -32.16 -17.04 -11.89
C TYR A 133 -31.75 -16.52 -10.50
N ILE A 134 -32.63 -16.65 -9.50
CA ILE A 134 -32.36 -16.18 -8.13
C ILE A 134 -31.18 -16.94 -7.53
N GLY A 135 -31.14 -18.26 -7.67
CA GLY A 135 -30.03 -19.08 -7.18
C GLY A 135 -28.70 -18.73 -7.83
N GLY A 136 -28.68 -18.57 -9.15
CA GLY A 136 -27.47 -18.19 -9.89
C GLY A 136 -26.95 -16.81 -9.53
N VAL A 137 -27.82 -15.80 -9.48
CA VAL A 137 -27.45 -14.43 -9.06
C VAL A 137 -27.01 -14.40 -7.59
N GLY A 138 -27.72 -15.11 -6.71
CA GLY A 138 -27.38 -15.17 -5.28
C GLY A 138 -26.01 -15.81 -5.04
N ALA A 139 -25.77 -17.00 -5.61
CA ALA A 139 -24.50 -17.69 -5.47
C ALA A 139 -23.34 -16.91 -6.11
N GLY A 140 -23.52 -16.45 -7.35
CA GLY A 140 -22.50 -15.67 -8.06
C GLY A 140 -22.21 -14.32 -7.39
N GLY A 141 -23.26 -13.63 -6.93
CA GLY A 141 -23.13 -12.38 -6.18
C GLY A 141 -22.39 -12.56 -4.86
N LEU A 142 -22.62 -13.66 -4.14
CA LEU A 142 -21.90 -13.97 -2.90
C LEU A 142 -20.41 -14.21 -3.15
N VAL A 143 -20.06 -14.96 -4.20
CA VAL A 143 -18.66 -15.20 -4.59
C VAL A 143 -17.96 -13.89 -4.94
N VAL A 144 -18.60 -13.05 -5.76
CA VAL A 144 -18.07 -11.73 -6.13
C VAL A 144 -17.88 -10.84 -4.91
N LEU A 145 -18.86 -10.81 -4.02
CA LEU A 145 -18.80 -10.01 -2.80
C LEU A 145 -17.65 -10.47 -1.91
N ALA A 146 -17.53 -11.77 -1.64
CA ALA A 146 -16.46 -12.34 -0.82
C ALA A 146 -15.08 -12.04 -1.40
N ALA A 147 -14.88 -12.26 -2.70
CA ALA A 147 -13.62 -11.95 -3.39
C ALA A 147 -13.28 -10.46 -3.31
N THR A 148 -14.26 -9.58 -3.54
CA THR A 148 -14.09 -8.13 -3.43
C THR A 148 -13.70 -7.72 -2.00
N SER A 149 -14.40 -8.24 -0.99
CA SER A 149 -14.10 -7.93 0.41
C SER A 149 -12.68 -8.34 0.80
N VAL A 150 -12.24 -9.54 0.44
CA VAL A 150 -10.86 -9.99 0.71
C VAL A 150 -9.85 -9.11 -0.03
N ALA A 151 -10.11 -8.76 -1.28
CA ALA A 151 -9.21 -7.93 -2.07
C ALA A 151 -9.06 -6.51 -1.50
N VAL A 152 -10.18 -5.87 -1.10
CA VAL A 152 -10.17 -4.55 -0.46
C VAL A 152 -9.47 -4.60 0.89
N LEU A 153 -9.78 -5.57 1.75
CA LEU A 153 -9.12 -5.72 3.05
C LEU A 153 -7.60 -5.90 2.88
N THR A 154 -7.18 -6.70 1.90
CA THR A 154 -5.76 -6.89 1.60
C THR A 154 -5.11 -5.60 1.09
N ALA A 155 -5.79 -4.86 0.21
CA ALA A 155 -5.29 -3.58 -0.30
C ALA A 155 -5.14 -2.55 0.82
N MET A 156 -6.07 -2.50 1.79
CA MET A 156 -5.97 -1.61 2.95
C MET A 156 -4.93 -2.08 3.98
N GLY A 157 -4.73 -3.40 4.11
CA GLY A 157 -3.85 -4.02 5.11
C GLY A 157 -2.37 -4.08 4.71
N GLY A 158 -2.04 -3.80 3.44
CA GLY A 158 -0.67 -3.83 2.90
C GLY A 158 0.33 -2.90 3.62
N GLY A 159 -0.13 -2.00 4.49
CA GLY A 159 0.70 -1.14 5.32
C GLY A 159 1.25 -1.76 6.62
N HIS A 160 0.86 -2.98 7.03
CA HIS A 160 1.18 -3.52 8.37
C HIS A 160 1.74 -4.95 8.44
N HIS A 161 2.56 -5.37 7.47
CA HIS A 161 3.39 -6.58 7.62
C HIS A 161 4.88 -6.25 7.74
N GLY A 162 5.21 -5.42 8.72
CA GLY A 162 6.52 -5.45 9.37
C GLY A 162 6.51 -6.52 10.46
N SER A 163 6.88 -7.75 10.10
CA SER A 163 7.08 -8.85 11.05
C SER A 163 8.44 -9.47 10.79
N GLY A 164 9.34 -9.38 11.77
CA GLY A 164 10.54 -10.22 11.84
C GLY A 164 11.81 -9.48 12.27
N GLY A 165 11.90 -9.06 13.54
CA GLY A 165 13.16 -8.50 14.05
C GLY A 165 13.19 -8.03 15.51
N HIS A 166 12.25 -8.41 16.38
CA HIS A 166 12.45 -8.29 17.83
C HIS A 166 12.90 -9.63 18.39
N HIS A 167 14.22 -9.83 18.46
CA HIS A 167 14.84 -10.61 19.52
C HIS A 167 15.72 -9.68 20.33
N GLY A 168 15.16 -9.17 21.43
CA GLY A 168 15.98 -8.83 22.58
C GLY A 168 16.44 -10.14 23.21
N SER A 169 17.76 -10.29 23.37
CA SER A 169 18.33 -11.11 24.43
C SER A 169 19.20 -10.19 25.27
N GLU A 170 18.73 -10.00 26.49
CA GLU A 170 19.37 -9.32 27.60
C GLU A 170 20.74 -9.94 27.96
N THR A 171 21.60 -9.10 28.52
CA THR A 171 22.49 -9.36 29.68
C THR A 171 23.50 -10.52 29.59
N GLY A 172 24.64 -10.26 28.93
CA GLY A 172 25.91 -10.91 29.24
C GLY A 172 26.65 -10.16 30.36
N HIS A 173 26.37 -10.50 31.61
CA HIS A 173 27.17 -10.09 32.76
C HIS A 173 28.56 -10.75 32.71
N HIS A 174 29.62 -9.96 32.61
CA HIS A 174 30.98 -10.42 32.92
C HIS A 174 31.13 -10.60 34.43
N GLN A 175 31.12 -11.86 34.89
CA GLN A 175 31.65 -12.25 36.19
C GLN A 175 32.95 -13.03 35.93
N ASP A 176 34.07 -12.48 36.39
CA ASP A 176 35.33 -13.22 36.53
C ASP A 176 35.60 -13.46 38.03
N PRO A 177 35.78 -14.72 38.47
CA PRO A 177 36.08 -15.03 39.86
C PRO A 177 37.59 -15.07 40.12
N LYS A 178 38.02 -14.23 41.07
CA LYS A 178 39.00 -14.47 42.15
C LYS A 178 40.24 -15.37 41.89
N ASN A 179 41.39 -14.70 42.02
CA ASN A 179 42.44 -14.98 43.03
C ASN A 179 43.46 -16.11 42.75
N GLU A 180 44.68 -15.71 42.36
CA GLU A 180 45.91 -16.37 42.81
C GLU A 180 46.97 -15.35 43.23
N THR A 181 47.61 -15.69 44.33
CA THR A 181 48.47 -14.90 45.22
C THR A 181 49.96 -15.12 44.95
N SER A 182 50.72 -14.04 45.14
CA SER A 182 52.06 -13.96 45.79
C SER A 182 53.29 -14.59 45.14
N HIS A 183 54.30 -13.76 44.85
CA HIS A 183 55.75 -13.90 45.20
C HIS A 183 56.43 -12.51 45.05
N HIS A 184 56.85 -11.84 46.15
CA HIS A 184 58.25 -11.59 46.60
C HIS A 184 59.21 -11.09 45.50
N GLU A 185 60.05 -10.05 45.60
CA GLU A 185 60.74 -9.26 46.66
C GLU A 185 61.43 -8.10 45.86
N THR A 186 61.66 -6.86 46.31
CA THR A 186 62.66 -6.38 47.28
C THR A 186 62.49 -4.87 47.54
N SER A 187 62.73 -4.49 48.79
CA SER A 187 62.75 -3.14 49.38
C SER A 187 63.78 -2.19 48.77
N GLU A 188 63.50 -0.87 48.77
CA GLU A 188 64.32 0.15 49.45
C GLU A 188 63.67 1.57 49.45
N HIS A 189 63.58 2.12 50.66
CA HIS A 189 63.38 3.49 51.19
C HIS A 189 63.14 4.72 50.27
N HIS A 190 62.13 5.55 50.60
CA HIS A 190 62.26 6.86 51.30
C HIS A 190 60.90 7.64 51.36
N GLU A 191 60.59 8.29 52.48
CA GLU A 191 59.45 9.21 52.73
C GLU A 191 59.99 10.37 53.62
N PRO A 192 59.30 11.51 53.87
CA PRO A 192 58.58 12.50 53.02
C PRO A 192 59.08 13.96 53.27
N ALA A 193 58.81 14.93 52.37
CA ALA A 193 58.64 16.37 52.74
C ALA A 193 58.05 17.29 51.62
N PRO A 194 57.20 18.29 51.94
CA PRO A 194 56.65 19.36 51.05
C PRO A 194 57.33 20.74 51.28
N PRO A 195 56.80 21.92 50.84
CA PRO A 195 56.64 22.50 49.48
C PRO A 195 57.42 23.86 49.26
N ALA A 196 57.21 24.52 48.09
CA ALA A 196 57.44 25.95 47.70
C ALA A 196 58.75 26.32 46.94
N PRO A 197 58.95 27.54 46.35
CA PRO A 197 58.07 28.47 45.59
C PRO A 197 58.67 29.05 44.25
N ASP A 198 57.83 29.77 43.49
CA ASP A 198 58.00 30.94 42.57
C ASP A 198 59.19 31.10 41.60
N THR A 199 58.89 31.50 40.33
CA THR A 199 59.16 32.87 39.80
C THR A 199 58.83 33.05 38.29
N GLY A 200 58.11 34.15 37.98
CA GLY A 200 58.16 34.91 36.70
C GLY A 200 57.01 34.64 35.71
N SER A 201 55.86 35.37 35.72
CA SER A 201 55.60 36.75 35.22
C SER A 201 56.03 36.98 33.76
N ALA A 202 55.23 37.51 32.82
CA ALA A 202 54.03 38.38 32.86
C ALA A 202 53.14 38.14 31.61
N SER A 203 51.79 38.21 31.60
CA SER A 203 50.86 39.35 31.88
C SER A 203 51.01 40.49 30.85
N THR A 204 50.01 41.09 30.18
CA THR A 204 48.59 41.45 30.48
C THR A 204 47.86 41.81 29.13
N SER A 205 46.58 41.52 28.84
CA SER A 205 45.30 42.21 29.22
C SER A 205 45.33 43.75 29.22
N PRO A 206 44.24 44.53 28.96
CA PRO A 206 42.89 44.45 29.58
C PRO A 206 41.72 44.85 28.60
N ALA A 207 40.43 45.05 28.90
CA ALA A 207 39.40 44.71 29.91
C ALA A 207 38.08 45.43 29.44
N PRO A 208 36.90 45.22 30.09
CA PRO A 208 35.55 45.50 29.57
C PRO A 208 34.83 46.70 30.25
N SER A 209 33.62 47.08 29.80
CA SER A 209 32.57 47.72 30.65
C SER A 209 31.21 47.98 29.97
N THR A 210 30.12 47.72 30.73
CA THR A 210 28.80 48.43 30.84
C THR A 210 27.81 48.43 29.64
N ALA A 211 26.55 47.98 29.71
CA ALA A 211 25.37 48.23 30.59
C ALA A 211 24.50 49.46 30.15
N HIS A 212 23.15 49.25 30.12
CA HIS A 212 22.03 50.21 29.95
C HIS A 212 21.88 50.88 28.56
N GLU A 213 20.73 51.22 27.98
CA GLU A 213 19.32 51.37 28.37
C GLU A 213 18.45 51.58 27.11
N ASP A 214 17.15 51.32 27.26
CA ASP A 214 15.94 51.75 26.53
C ASP A 214 16.05 52.81 25.39
N ASP A 215 15.22 52.69 24.34
CA ASP A 215 14.10 53.64 24.05
C ASP A 215 13.45 53.42 22.64
N HIS A 216 12.19 53.87 22.56
CA HIS A 216 11.05 53.61 21.68
C HIS A 216 11.12 54.01 20.18
N SER A 217 10.26 53.38 19.35
CA SER A 217 9.24 54.05 18.48
C SER A 217 8.46 53.02 17.62
N HIS A 218 7.15 52.81 17.88
CA HIS A 218 5.96 53.31 17.14
C HIS A 218 5.81 52.76 15.70
N GLN A 219 4.86 51.88 15.36
CA GLN A 219 3.38 51.96 15.32
C GLN A 219 2.81 52.17 13.89
N HIS A 220 1.85 51.30 13.57
CA HIS A 220 0.61 51.47 12.81
C HIS A 220 0.58 51.86 11.32
N GLY A 221 -0.24 51.10 10.59
CA GLY A 221 -0.73 51.37 9.24
C GLY A 221 -1.25 50.10 8.60
#